data_AF-A0A959VN59-F1
#
_entry.id   AF-A0A959VN59-F1
#
_cell.length_a   1.000
_cell.length_b   1.000
_cell.length_c   1.000
_cell.angle_alpha   90.00
_cell.angle_beta   90.00
_cell.angle_gamma   90.00
#
_symmetry.space_group_name_H-M   'P 1'
#
loop_
_entity.id
_entity.type
_entity.pdbx_description
1 polymer ?
#
loop_
_entity_poly.entity_id
_entity_poly.type
_entity_poly.pdbx_seq_one_letter_code
_entity_poly.pdbx_strand_id
1 'polypeptide(L)'
;MIEGGGMRGAVSGGMAMALHELGLAESFDAAYGSSAGALNALWLISGRAEDGMPTWTDAELGKDLMSKRRIFGKRPIVDMKTMIEQNYEIVSPGLFEAVLAADTEFHPLATDIETGLAVDLHDQVRDRESLILAARATSNLPLIGGPPVAMNGGRYLDAGL
;
A
#
# COMPACT_ATOMS: atom_id res chain seq x y z
N MET A 1 -4.40 -11.45 -7.12
CA MET A 1 -4.57 -11.29 -5.66
C MET A 1 -3.21 -11.40 -4.99
N ILE A 2 -2.91 -10.51 -4.04
CA ILE A 2 -1.64 -10.46 -3.32
C ILE A 2 -1.89 -10.32 -1.82
N GLU A 3 -1.52 -11.34 -1.05
CA GLU A 3 -1.74 -11.34 0.40
C GLU A 3 -0.78 -10.42 1.15
N GLY A 4 -1.25 -9.92 2.29
CA GLY A 4 -0.45 -9.19 3.27
C GLY A 4 0.54 -10.09 4.03
N GLY A 5 1.58 -9.46 4.58
CA GLY A 5 2.60 -10.19 5.33
C GLY A 5 3.68 -9.35 5.98
N GLY A 6 3.47 -8.03 6.11
CA GLY A 6 4.50 -7.08 6.54
C GLY A 6 5.76 -7.21 5.68
N MET A 7 6.92 -7.40 6.29
CA MET A 7 8.20 -7.57 5.58
C MET A 7 8.26 -8.79 4.66
N ARG A 8 7.38 -9.78 4.81
CA ARG A 8 7.26 -10.89 3.83
C ARG A 8 6.72 -10.42 2.48
N GLY A 9 6.23 -9.18 2.40
CA GLY A 9 5.91 -8.48 1.15
C GLY A 9 7.09 -8.45 0.17
N ALA A 10 8.32 -8.68 0.60
CA ALA A 10 9.46 -8.85 -0.32
C ALA A 10 9.27 -10.02 -1.30
N VAL A 11 8.61 -11.11 -0.89
CA VAL A 11 8.35 -12.27 -1.78
C VAL A 11 7.36 -11.87 -2.87
N SER A 12 6.22 -11.28 -2.49
CA SER A 12 5.24 -10.82 -3.47
C SER A 12 5.72 -9.61 -4.28
N GLY A 13 6.64 -8.82 -3.73
CA GLY A 13 7.32 -7.74 -4.45
C GLY A 13 8.22 -8.29 -5.56
N GLY A 14 9.00 -9.33 -5.27
CA GLY A 14 9.78 -10.03 -6.30
C GLY A 14 8.88 -10.65 -7.40
N MET A 15 7.73 -11.22 -7.02
CA MET A 15 6.75 -11.72 -8.00
C MET A 15 6.17 -10.60 -8.86
N ALA A 16 5.82 -9.45 -8.26
CA ALA A 16 5.32 -8.28 -8.98
C ALA A 16 6.38 -7.71 -9.93
N MET A 17 7.63 -7.61 -9.48
CA MET A 17 8.75 -7.20 -10.34
C MET A 17 8.90 -8.13 -11.55
N ALA A 18 8.85 -9.44 -11.34
CA ALA A 18 8.94 -10.41 -12.44
C ALA A 18 7.79 -10.25 -13.45
N LEU A 19 6.55 -10.01 -12.98
CA LEU A 19 5.43 -9.72 -13.87
C LEU A 19 5.63 -8.42 -14.67
N HIS A 20 6.18 -7.39 -14.04
CA HIS A 20 6.52 -6.13 -14.69
C HIS A 20 7.59 -6.32 -15.77
N GLU A 21 8.70 -6.99 -15.45
CA GLU A 21 9.79 -7.27 -16.40
C GLU A 21 9.36 -8.13 -17.59
N LEU A 22 8.38 -9.02 -17.38
CA LEU A 22 7.78 -9.83 -18.44
C LEU A 22 6.76 -9.07 -19.29
N GLY A 23 6.45 -7.82 -18.96
CA GLY A 23 5.42 -7.02 -19.64
C GLY A 23 4.00 -7.54 -19.41
N LEU A 24 3.76 -8.23 -18.30
CA LEU A 24 2.49 -8.88 -17.97
C LEU A 24 1.62 -8.07 -16.99
N ALA A 25 2.08 -6.89 -16.55
CA ALA A 25 1.34 -6.06 -15.59
C ALA A 25 -0.07 -5.69 -16.10
N GLU A 26 -0.21 -5.41 -17.40
CA GLU A 26 -1.47 -5.05 -18.06
C GLU A 26 -2.32 -6.27 -18.46
N SER A 27 -1.89 -7.48 -18.11
CA SER A 27 -2.64 -8.72 -18.44
C SER A 27 -3.78 -9.02 -17.44
N PHE A 28 -4.01 -8.13 -16.47
CA PHE A 28 -4.99 -8.32 -15.41
C PHE A 28 -6.03 -7.21 -15.44
N ASP A 29 -7.30 -7.60 -15.38
CA ASP A 29 -8.41 -6.64 -15.25
C ASP A 29 -8.45 -5.99 -13.86
N ALA A 30 -8.02 -6.72 -12.81
CA ALA A 30 -8.08 -6.26 -11.43
C ALA A 30 -6.95 -6.81 -10.54
N ALA A 31 -6.47 -5.96 -9.62
CA ALA A 31 -5.44 -6.26 -8.64
C ALA A 31 -5.96 -6.11 -7.21
N TYR A 32 -6.27 -7.24 -6.58
CA TYR A 32 -6.65 -7.33 -5.17
C TYR A 32 -5.43 -7.49 -4.28
N GLY A 33 -5.37 -6.73 -3.18
CA GLY A 33 -4.34 -6.94 -2.17
C GLY A 33 -4.68 -6.45 -0.78
N SER A 34 -4.00 -6.99 0.22
CA SER A 34 -4.07 -6.54 1.62
C SER A 34 -2.70 -6.13 2.13
N SER A 35 -2.63 -5.06 2.94
CA SER A 35 -1.39 -4.61 3.57
C SER A 35 -0.26 -4.41 2.56
N ALA A 36 0.93 -4.97 2.82
CA ALA A 36 2.06 -5.02 1.89
C ALA A 36 1.69 -5.53 0.48
N GLY A 37 0.72 -6.45 0.38
CA GLY A 37 0.24 -6.96 -0.91
C GLY A 37 -0.51 -5.91 -1.72
N ALA A 38 -1.30 -5.06 -1.07
CA ALA A 38 -1.96 -3.93 -1.73
C ALA A 38 -0.94 -2.88 -2.20
N LEU A 39 0.11 -2.62 -1.41
CA LEU A 39 1.18 -1.70 -1.81
C LEU A 39 1.97 -2.26 -3.00
N ASN A 40 2.24 -3.57 -3.04
CA ASN A 40 2.88 -4.20 -4.19
C ASN A 40 2.00 -4.17 -5.44
N ALA A 41 0.69 -4.38 -5.30
CA ALA A 41 -0.27 -4.22 -6.39
C ALA A 41 -0.25 -2.78 -6.93
N LEU A 42 -0.24 -1.78 -6.05
CA LEU A 42 -0.16 -0.36 -6.42
C LEU A 42 1.07 -0.05 -7.28
N TRP A 43 2.25 -0.53 -6.88
CA TRP A 43 3.48 -0.38 -7.66
C TRP A 43 3.45 -1.13 -8.99
N LEU A 44 2.83 -2.31 -9.04
CA LEU A 44 2.71 -3.09 -10.27
C LEU A 44 1.80 -2.42 -11.30
N ILE A 45 0.58 -2.06 -10.91
CA ILE A 45 -0.44 -1.53 -11.83
C ILE A 45 -0.13 -0.12 -12.31
N SER A 46 0.63 0.65 -11.53
CA SER A 46 1.13 1.96 -11.96
C SER A 46 2.21 1.88 -13.04
N GLY A 47 2.71 0.68 -13.34
CA GLY A 47 3.86 0.48 -14.22
C GLY A 47 5.19 0.95 -13.59
N ARG A 48 5.23 1.14 -12.26
CA ARG A 48 6.36 1.71 -11.53
C ARG A 48 7.00 0.73 -10.55
N ALA A 49 6.95 -0.55 -10.88
CA ALA A 49 7.52 -1.60 -10.03
C ALA A 49 9.03 -1.41 -9.85
N GLU A 50 9.76 -0.92 -10.86
CA GLU A 50 11.20 -0.67 -10.77
C GLU A 50 11.57 0.37 -9.69
N ASP A 51 10.69 1.35 -9.43
CA ASP A 51 10.91 2.37 -8.40
C ASP A 51 10.61 1.81 -7.00
N GLY A 52 9.50 1.07 -6.86
CA GLY A 52 8.97 0.63 -5.58
C GLY A 52 9.58 -0.66 -5.04
N MET A 53 9.84 -1.64 -5.90
CA MET A 53 10.27 -2.99 -5.48
C MET A 53 11.65 -3.05 -4.81
N PRO A 54 12.65 -2.25 -5.20
CA PRO A 54 13.94 -2.21 -4.50
C PRO A 54 13.82 -1.87 -3.02
N THR A 55 12.77 -1.16 -2.59
CA THR A 55 12.57 -0.79 -1.17
C THR A 55 12.38 -1.98 -0.23
N TRP A 56 12.06 -3.17 -0.75
CA TRP A 56 11.98 -4.41 0.02
C TRP A 56 13.34 -5.02 0.36
N THR A 57 14.33 -4.83 -0.50
CA THR A 57 15.63 -5.51 -0.42
C THR A 57 16.78 -4.56 -0.12
N ASP A 58 16.66 -3.30 -0.53
CA ASP A 58 17.62 -2.24 -0.22
C ASP A 58 17.31 -1.65 1.16
N ALA A 59 18.24 -1.86 2.09
CA ALA A 59 18.09 -1.44 3.47
C ALA A 59 18.22 0.08 3.67
N GLU A 60 18.80 0.83 2.72
CA GLU A 60 18.86 2.29 2.77
C GLU A 60 17.56 2.88 2.23
N LEU A 61 17.10 2.43 1.05
CA LEU A 61 15.81 2.84 0.49
C LEU A 61 14.65 2.49 1.42
N GLY A 62 14.66 1.28 2.02
CA GLY A 62 13.65 0.89 3.00
C GLY A 62 13.67 1.76 4.25
N LYS A 63 14.83 2.25 4.70
CA LYS A 63 14.92 3.19 5.84
C LYS A 63 14.41 4.58 5.49
N ASP A 64 14.71 5.07 4.29
CA ASP A 64 14.24 6.38 3.83
C ASP A 64 12.72 6.37 3.62
N LEU A 65 12.19 5.25 3.11
CA LEU A 65 10.76 5.00 3.01
C LEU A 65 10.09 4.96 4.39
N MET A 66 10.70 4.28 5.36
CA MET A 66 10.20 4.20 6.73
C MET A 66 10.60 5.43 7.54
N SER A 67 9.85 6.53 7.40
CA SER A 67 10.04 7.68 8.28
C SER A 67 9.79 7.28 9.76
N LYS A 68 10.78 7.55 10.63
CA LYS A 68 10.69 7.24 12.06
C LYS A 68 10.04 8.41 12.81
N ARG A 69 8.78 8.28 13.22
CA ARG A 69 8.26 9.11 14.32
C ARG A 69 8.85 8.63 15.64
N ARG A 70 9.82 9.38 16.15
CA ARG A 70 10.44 9.15 17.45
C ARG A 70 9.46 9.60 18.54
N ILE A 71 8.57 8.72 18.99
CA ILE A 71 7.81 8.94 20.22
C ILE A 71 8.68 8.40 21.36
N PHE A 72 8.86 9.19 22.43
CA PHE A 72 9.58 8.80 23.63
C PHE A 72 8.97 7.50 24.22
N GLY A 73 9.50 6.33 23.86
CA GLY A 73 8.97 5.00 24.23
C GLY A 73 9.66 3.84 23.49
N LYS A 74 9.61 2.62 24.08
CA LYS A 74 10.46 1.45 23.74
C LYS A 74 10.17 0.69 22.41
N ARG A 75 9.52 1.26 21.38
CA ARG A 75 9.38 0.60 20.05
C ARG A 75 9.26 1.60 18.89
N PRO A 76 9.81 1.30 17.69
CA PRO A 76 9.57 2.12 16.51
C PRO A 76 8.12 1.99 16.04
N ILE A 77 7.47 3.14 15.80
CA ILE A 77 6.16 3.29 15.16
C ILE A 77 6.45 3.73 13.72
N VAL A 78 5.89 3.03 12.74
CA VAL A 78 6.05 3.40 11.32
C VAL A 78 5.00 4.45 11.02
N ASP A 79 5.42 5.64 10.59
CA ASP A 79 4.47 6.67 10.19
C ASP A 79 3.96 6.37 8.77
N MET A 80 2.94 5.51 8.69
CA MET A 80 2.32 5.09 7.43
C MET A 80 1.75 6.26 6.63
N LYS A 81 1.32 7.32 7.34
CA LYS A 81 0.89 8.57 6.71
C LYS A 81 2.05 9.16 5.91
N THR A 82 3.17 9.43 6.57
CA THR A 82 4.35 10.02 5.92
C THR A 82 4.94 9.09 4.85
N MET A 83 4.98 7.77 5.11
CA MET A 83 5.47 6.79 4.15
C MET A 83 4.69 6.84 2.83
N ILE A 84 3.36 6.74 2.89
CA ILE A 84 2.52 6.66 1.69
C ILE A 84 2.30 8.05 1.08
N GLU A 85 1.95 9.06 1.88
CA GLU A 85 1.59 10.38 1.35
C GLU A 85 2.78 11.16 0.78
N GLN A 86 3.97 10.96 1.35
CA GLN A 86 5.15 11.77 1.04
C GLN A 86 6.25 10.93 0.41
N ASN A 87 6.67 9.86 1.08
CA ASN A 87 7.86 9.15 0.64
C ASN A 87 7.63 8.39 -0.68
N TYR A 88 6.45 7.83 -0.92
CA TYR A 88 6.14 7.18 -2.20
C TYR A 88 6.17 8.18 -3.37
N GLU A 89 5.66 9.40 -3.16
CA GLU A 89 5.70 10.47 -4.16
C GLU A 89 7.13 10.97 -4.42
N ILE A 90 7.99 10.98 -3.40
CA ILE A 90 9.42 11.32 -3.55
C ILE A 90 10.15 10.22 -4.33
N VAL A 91 9.87 8.95 -4.02
CA VAL A 91 10.47 7.80 -4.72
C VAL A 91 10.02 7.77 -6.18
N SER A 92 8.75 8.06 -6.45
CA SER A 92 8.19 7.99 -7.80
C SER A 92 7.15 9.10 -8.03
N PRO A 93 7.56 10.27 -8.54
CA PRO A 93 6.67 11.42 -8.74
C PRO A 93 5.52 11.15 -9.73
N GLY A 94 4.28 11.34 -9.32
CA GLY A 94 3.07 11.01 -10.08
C GLY A 94 2.63 9.56 -9.97
N LEU A 95 3.10 8.83 -8.94
CA LEU A 95 2.72 7.44 -8.70
C LEU A 95 1.21 7.25 -8.61
N PHE A 96 0.54 8.03 -7.77
CA PHE A 96 -0.90 7.86 -7.53
C PHE A 96 -1.74 8.18 -8.76
N GLU A 97 -1.29 9.13 -9.56
CA GLU A 97 -1.85 9.52 -10.84
C GLU A 97 -1.69 8.40 -11.86
N ALA A 98 -0.53 7.72 -11.88
CA ALA A 98 -0.32 6.55 -12.71
C ALA A 98 -1.23 5.38 -12.29
N VAL A 99 -1.46 5.18 -10.99
CA VAL A 99 -2.44 4.17 -10.50
C VAL A 99 -3.85 4.51 -10.97
N LEU A 100 -4.27 5.78 -10.84
CA LEU A 100 -5.62 6.21 -11.26
C LEU A 100 -5.82 6.17 -12.78
N ALA A 101 -4.74 6.22 -13.54
CA ALA A 101 -4.76 6.14 -15.00
C ALA A 101 -4.57 4.70 -15.54
N ALA A 102 -4.31 3.72 -14.67
CA ALA A 102 -4.11 2.34 -15.07
C ALA A 102 -5.43 1.69 -15.53
N ASP A 103 -5.35 0.84 -16.55
CA ASP A 103 -6.51 0.05 -17.01
C ASP A 103 -6.87 -1.07 -16.03
N THR A 104 -5.92 -1.53 -15.21
CA THR A 104 -6.15 -2.53 -14.15
C THR A 104 -6.78 -1.89 -12.92
N GLU A 105 -7.93 -2.42 -12.49
CA GLU A 105 -8.62 -1.95 -11.30
C GLU A 105 -7.83 -2.24 -10.02
N PHE A 106 -7.77 -1.26 -9.11
CA PHE A 106 -7.12 -1.42 -7.81
C PHE A 106 -8.12 -1.76 -6.71
N HIS A 107 -7.92 -2.89 -6.03
CA HIS A 107 -8.78 -3.38 -4.95
C HIS A 107 -8.01 -3.55 -3.62
N PRO A 108 -7.79 -2.45 -2.89
CA PRO A 108 -7.18 -2.49 -1.57
C PRO A 108 -8.19 -3.01 -0.53
N LEU A 109 -7.87 -4.13 0.08
CA LEU A 109 -8.68 -4.74 1.13
C LEU A 109 -8.29 -4.17 2.51
N ALA A 110 -9.28 -3.88 3.35
CA ALA A 110 -9.09 -3.41 4.72
C ALA A 110 -10.04 -4.15 5.69
N THR A 111 -9.87 -3.95 6.99
CA THR A 111 -10.81 -4.42 8.02
C THR A 111 -11.62 -3.24 8.54
N ASP A 112 -12.95 -3.34 8.46
CA ASP A 112 -13.88 -2.38 9.05
C ASP A 112 -13.92 -2.57 10.56
N ILE A 113 -13.69 -1.51 11.34
CA ILE A 113 -13.57 -1.63 12.79
C ILE A 113 -14.90 -1.82 13.52
N GLU A 114 -16.01 -1.45 12.88
CA GLU A 114 -17.33 -1.53 13.49
C GLU A 114 -17.90 -2.94 13.34
N THR A 115 -17.67 -3.55 12.19
CA THR A 115 -18.14 -4.90 11.87
C THR A 115 -17.10 -6.00 12.13
N GLY A 116 -15.81 -5.66 12.10
CA GLY A 116 -14.71 -6.62 12.15
C GLY A 116 -14.53 -7.44 10.88
N LEU A 117 -15.20 -7.06 9.77
CA LEU A 117 -15.16 -7.79 8.51
C LEU A 117 -14.18 -7.16 7.51
N ALA A 118 -13.65 -8.01 6.64
CA ALA A 118 -12.88 -7.56 5.48
C ALA A 118 -13.79 -6.81 4.50
N VAL A 119 -13.30 -5.68 4.01
CA VAL A 119 -13.98 -4.82 3.04
C VAL A 119 -13.04 -4.48 1.89
N ASP A 120 -13.59 -4.45 0.68
CA ASP A 120 -12.92 -3.91 -0.50
C ASP A 120 -13.17 -2.40 -0.58
N LEU A 121 -12.10 -1.61 -0.66
CA LEU A 121 -12.18 -0.16 -0.70
C LEU A 121 -12.20 0.40 -2.13
N HIS A 122 -12.18 -0.44 -3.17
CA HIS A 122 -12.19 0.00 -4.58
C HIS A 122 -13.23 1.08 -4.88
N ASP A 123 -14.50 0.83 -4.53
CA ASP A 123 -15.61 1.75 -4.79
C ASP A 123 -15.50 3.10 -4.05
N GLN A 124 -14.61 3.18 -3.08
CA GLN A 124 -14.33 4.39 -2.30
C GLN A 124 -13.21 5.23 -2.90
N VAL A 125 -12.41 4.68 -3.83
CA VAL A 125 -11.34 5.39 -4.53
C VAL A 125 -11.90 6.13 -5.73
N ARG A 126 -11.82 7.46 -5.72
CA ARG A 126 -12.36 8.36 -6.76
C ARG A 126 -11.34 9.35 -7.29
N ASP A 127 -10.29 9.58 -6.51
CA ASP A 127 -9.26 10.59 -6.76
C ASP A 127 -7.98 10.21 -5.98
N ARG A 128 -6.97 11.07 -6.11
CA ARG A 128 -5.66 10.90 -5.47
C ARG A 128 -5.77 10.79 -3.95
N GLU A 129 -6.60 11.62 -3.34
CA GLU A 129 -6.73 11.69 -1.88
C GLU A 129 -7.35 10.41 -1.33
N SER A 130 -8.46 9.96 -1.94
CA SER A 130 -9.12 8.71 -1.59
C SER A 130 -8.26 7.47 -1.86
N LEU A 131 -7.46 7.46 -2.94
CA LEU A 131 -6.49 6.39 -3.20
C LEU A 131 -5.42 6.30 -2.10
N ILE A 132 -4.86 7.43 -1.71
CA ILE A 132 -3.90 7.52 -0.61
C ILE A 132 -4.51 7.03 0.70
N LEU A 133 -5.75 7.45 1.00
CA LEU A 133 -6.47 7.00 2.20
C LEU A 133 -6.71 5.49 2.17
N ALA A 134 -7.09 4.92 1.02
CA ALA A 134 -7.29 3.48 0.87
C ALA A 134 -5.97 2.69 1.02
N ALA A 135 -4.88 3.16 0.42
CA ALA A 135 -3.54 2.58 0.56
C ALA A 135 -3.04 2.64 2.01
N ARG A 136 -3.38 3.71 2.74
CA ARG A 136 -3.12 3.80 4.19
C ARG A 136 -4.00 2.82 4.97
N ALA A 137 -5.30 2.77 4.70
CA ALA A 137 -6.24 1.91 5.40
C ALA A 137 -5.84 0.44 5.34
N THR A 138 -5.53 -0.06 4.13
CA THR A 138 -5.14 -1.47 3.91
C THR A 138 -3.86 -1.88 4.64
N SER A 139 -2.98 -0.93 4.98
CA SER A 139 -1.65 -1.17 5.56
C SER A 139 -1.45 -0.62 6.99
N ASN A 140 -2.51 -0.09 7.61
CA ASN A 140 -2.43 0.56 8.91
C ASN A 140 -2.69 -0.40 10.08
N LEU A 141 -1.61 -0.96 10.65
CA LEU A 141 -1.68 -1.78 11.85
C LEU A 141 -1.86 -0.90 13.11
N PRO A 142 -2.85 -1.14 13.99
CA PRO A 142 -3.17 -0.29 15.16
C PRO A 142 -1.99 0.03 16.08
N LEU A 143 -1.08 -0.94 16.27
CA LEU A 143 0.06 -0.82 17.18
C LEU A 143 1.31 -0.22 16.51
N ILE A 144 1.29 -0.04 15.20
CA ILE A 144 2.47 0.35 14.40
C ILE A 144 2.22 1.59 13.55
N GLY A 145 1.06 1.70 12.90
CA GLY A 145 0.71 2.77 11.95
C GLY A 145 -0.14 3.91 12.52
N GLY A 146 -0.79 3.70 13.68
CA GLY A 146 -1.58 4.72 14.38
C GLY A 146 -3.08 4.41 14.42
N PRO A 147 -3.94 5.42 14.65
CA PRO A 147 -5.39 5.22 14.77
C PRO A 147 -6.02 4.74 13.45
N PRO A 148 -7.22 4.14 13.47
CA PRO A 148 -7.96 3.76 12.27
C PRO A 148 -8.10 4.92 11.26
N VAL A 149 -8.03 4.59 9.97
CA VAL A 149 -8.18 5.56 8.88
C VAL A 149 -9.67 5.79 8.62
N ALA A 150 -10.11 7.05 8.72
CA ALA A 150 -11.48 7.43 8.42
C ALA A 150 -11.63 7.67 6.90
N MET A 151 -12.64 7.07 6.29
CA MET A 151 -12.93 7.20 4.86
C MET A 151 -14.43 6.98 4.62
N ASN A 152 -15.09 7.91 3.93
CA ASN A 152 -16.53 7.87 3.58
C ASN A 152 -17.48 7.46 4.72
N GLY A 153 -17.22 7.94 5.94
CA GLY A 153 -18.03 7.64 7.12
C GLY A 153 -17.66 6.32 7.83
N GLY A 154 -16.85 5.46 7.21
CA GLY A 154 -16.27 4.26 7.81
C GLY A 154 -14.92 4.53 8.47
N ARG A 155 -14.44 3.53 9.23
CA ARG A 155 -13.12 3.54 9.88
C ARG A 155 -12.45 2.19 9.65
N TYR A 156 -11.21 2.22 9.16
CA TYR A 156 -10.55 1.05 8.61
C TYR A 156 -9.16 0.84 9.19
N LEU A 157 -8.76 -0.44 9.26
CA LEU A 157 -7.45 -0.92 9.65
C LEU A 157 -6.92 -1.93 8.63
N ASP A 158 -5.66 -2.31 8.80
CA ASP A 158 -5.02 -3.34 7.99
C ASP A 158 -5.86 -4.63 7.89
N ALA A 159 -6.00 -5.17 6.68
CA ALA A 159 -6.79 -6.37 6.40
C ALA A 159 -6.19 -7.69 6.94
N GLY A 160 -4.97 -7.67 7.47
CA GLY A 160 -4.32 -8.83 8.10
C GLY A 160 -4.64 -9.01 9.59
N LEU A 161 -5.60 -8.24 10.13
CA LEU A 161 -6.09 -8.35 11.51
C LEU A 161 -7.10 -9.47 11.72
#